data_AF-A0A1G8ERM7-F1
#
_entry.id   AF-A0A1G8ERM7-F1
#
_cell.length_a   1.000
_cell.length_b   1.000
_cell.length_c   1.000
_cell.angle_alpha   90.00
_cell.angle_beta   90.00
_cell.angle_gamma   90.00
#
_symmetry.space_group_name_H-M   'P 1'
#
loop_
_entity.id
_entity.type
_entity.pdbx_description
1 polymer ?
#
loop_
_entity_poly.entity_id
_entity_poly.type
_entity_poly.pdbx_seq_one_letter_code
_entity_poly.pdbx_strand_id
1 'polypeptide(L)' 'MTHGYAHTFVITAWLQLPIDAVGFASFATSPGAITHLQHDGYWRNRSVVALANTDHLHTKV' A
#
# COMPACT_ATOMS: atom_id res chain seq x y z
N MET A 1 1.50 12.03 3.76
CA MET A 1 0.50 11.57 4.73
C MET A 1 -0.83 11.43 4.01
N THR A 2 -1.32 10.21 3.85
CA THR A 2 -2.67 9.94 3.34
C THR A 2 -3.58 9.67 4.54
N HIS A 3 -4.85 10.07 4.48
CA HIS A 3 -5.84 9.58 5.45
C HIS A 3 -6.11 8.10 5.20
N GLY A 4 -6.50 7.33 6.23
CA GLY A 4 -6.72 5.88 6.11
C GLY A 4 -7.71 5.48 5.00
N TYR A 5 -8.73 6.31 4.74
CA TYR A 5 -9.69 6.10 3.66
C TYR A 5 -9.07 6.17 2.26
N ALA A 6 -8.02 6.97 2.06
CA ALA A 6 -7.36 7.14 0.76
C ALA A 6 -6.36 6.03 0.43
N HIS A 7 -5.96 5.21 1.42
CA HIS A 7 -4.89 4.23 1.26
C HIS A 7 -5.20 3.20 0.17
N THR A 8 -6.42 2.69 0.14
CA THR A 8 -6.89 1.77 -0.89
C THR A 8 -6.73 2.35 -2.29
N PHE A 9 -7.18 3.60 -2.49
CA PHE A 9 -7.11 4.25 -3.79
C PHE A 9 -5.67 4.52 -4.25
N VAL A 10 -4.78 4.85 -3.33
CA VAL A 10 -3.36 5.07 -3.68
C VAL A 10 -2.70 3.77 -4.12
N ILE A 11 -2.93 2.66 -3.42
CA ILE A 11 -2.38 1.36 -3.79
C ILE A 11 -2.94 0.90 -5.14
N THR A 12 -4.26 0.97 -5.33
CA THR A 12 -4.88 0.49 -6.57
C THR A 12 -4.52 1.36 -7.77
N ALA A 13 -4.45 2.69 -7.60
CA ALA A 13 -3.98 3.60 -8.64
C ALA A 13 -2.50 3.37 -8.98
N TRP A 14 -1.64 3.15 -7.97
CA TRP A 14 -0.23 2.81 -8.21
C TRP A 14 -0.11 1.53 -9.04
N LEU A 15 -0.85 0.49 -8.69
CA LEU A 15 -0.88 -0.79 -9.41
C LEU A 15 -1.56 -0.71 -10.78
N GLN A 16 -2.13 0.45 -11.14
CA GLN A 16 -2.88 0.66 -12.38
C GLN A 16 -4.06 -0.32 -12.51
N LEU A 17 -4.70 -0.66 -11.39
CA LEU A 17 -5.88 -1.52 -11.40
C LEU A 17 -7.11 -0.73 -11.90
N PRO A 18 -7.97 -1.34 -12.73
CA PRO A 18 -9.23 -0.72 -13.13
C PRO A 18 -10.11 -0.46 -11.90
N ILE A 19 -10.73 0.73 -11.83
CA ILE A 19 -11.56 1.11 -10.68
C ILE A 19 -12.75 0.15 -10.47
N ASP A 20 -13.33 -0.33 -11.57
CA ASP A 20 -14.45 -1.27 -11.57
C ASP A 20 -14.07 -2.65 -11.01
N ALA A 21 -12.78 -2.99 -11.03
CA ALA A 21 -12.26 -4.26 -10.50
C ALA A 21 -11.91 -4.19 -8.99
N VAL A 22 -11.88 -2.99 -8.40
CA VAL A 22 -11.41 -2.80 -7.01
C VAL A 22 -12.50 -2.36 -6.04
N GLY A 23 -13.78 -2.43 -6.44
CA GLY A 23 -14.91 -2.00 -5.61
C GLY A 23 -15.04 -2.70 -4.26
N PHE A 24 -14.48 -3.91 -4.13
CA PHE A 24 -14.43 -4.67 -2.87
C PHE A 24 -13.04 -4.74 -2.23
N ALA A 25 -12.02 -4.14 -2.85
CA ALA A 25 -10.67 -4.14 -2.31
C ALA A 25 -10.59 -3.17 -1.12
N SER A 26 -9.98 -3.60 -0.02
CA SER A 26 -9.74 -2.76 1.14
C SER A 26 -8.34 -3.03 1.69
N PHE A 27 -7.52 -1.99 1.74
CA PHE A 27 -6.17 -2.04 2.28
C PHE A 27 -6.12 -1.27 3.59
N ALA A 28 -6.39 -1.97 4.69
CA ALA A 28 -6.37 -1.41 6.03
C ALA A 28 -4.99 -0.82 6.36
N THR A 29 -4.98 0.24 7.18
CA THR A 29 -3.76 0.87 7.68
C THR A 29 -3.97 1.34 9.11
N SER A 30 -2.88 1.52 9.82
CA SER A 30 -2.85 2.13 11.15
C SER A 30 -2.09 3.46 11.10
N PRO A 31 -2.30 4.36 12.08
CA PRO A 31 -1.49 5.57 12.20
C PRO A 31 0.00 5.23 12.27
N GLY A 32 0.82 5.96 11.52
CA GLY A 32 2.26 5.72 11.42
C GLY A 32 2.66 4.50 10.59
N ALA A 33 1.72 3.71 10.08
CA ALA A 33 2.07 2.55 9.25
C ALA A 33 2.70 2.96 7.91
N ILE A 34 3.64 2.15 7.44
CA ILE A 34 4.39 2.37 6.19
C ILE A 34 4.04 1.27 5.18
N THR A 35 3.58 1.67 4.00
CA THR A 35 3.39 0.78 2.85
C THR A 35 4.52 0.99 1.86
N HIS A 36 5.20 -0.08 1.47
CA HIS A 36 6.29 -0.06 0.51
C HIS A 36 5.81 -0.55 -0.85
N LEU A 37 5.91 0.33 -1.84
CA LEU A 37 5.55 0.08 -3.23
C LEU A 37 6.83 0.06 -4.07
N GLN A 38 6.97 -0.95 -4.94
CA GLN A 38 8.14 -1.10 -5.80
C GLN A 38 7.73 -1.17 -7.27
N HIS A 39 8.55 -0.58 -8.13
CA HIS A 39 8.50 -0.79 -9.58
C HIS A 39 9.79 -1.51 -9.96
N ASP A 40 9.66 -2.72 -10.49
CA ASP A 40 10.79 -3.51 -10.98
C ASP A 40 11.21 -3.01 -12.38
N GLY A 41 12.49 -2.65 -12.57
CA GLY A 41 12.98 -2.15 -13.86
C GLY A 41 13.19 -3.23 -14.93
N TYR A 42 13.36 -4.50 -14.53
CA TYR A 42 13.58 -5.63 -15.42
C TYR A 42 12.26 -6.22 -15.91
N TRP A 43 11.36 -6.58 -14.99
CA TRP A 43 10.03 -7.12 -15.29
C TRP A 43 9.00 -6.03 -15.60
N ARG A 44 9.32 -4.76 -15.32
CA ARG A 44 8.46 -3.60 -15.54
C ARG A 44 7.10 -3.72 -14.85
N ASN A 45 7.04 -4.50 -13.77
CA ASN A 45 5.84 -4.68 -12.96
C ASN A 45 5.86 -3.75 -11.74
N ARG A 46 4.70 -3.61 -11.11
CA ARG A 46 4.52 -2.87 -9.87
C ARG A 46 4.04 -3.83 -8.79
N SER A 47 4.64 -3.74 -7.61
CA SER A 47 4.34 -4.62 -6.49
C SER A 47 4.14 -3.83 -5.19
N VAL A 48 3.36 -4.43 -4.28
CA VAL A 48 3.27 -4.04 -2.88
C VAL A 48 4.20 -4.97 -2.11
N VAL A 49 5.35 -4.46 -1.67
CA VAL A 49 6.40 -5.26 -1.01
C VAL A 49 6.12 -5.42 0.48
N ALA A 50 5.58 -4.38 1.10
CA ALA A 50 5.11 -4.41 2.48
C ALA A 50 3.84 -3.56 2.58
N LEU A 51 2.83 -4.07 3.28
CA LEU A 51 1.55 -3.37 3.48
C LEU A 51 1.41 -2.98 4.94
N ALA A 52 1.19 -1.68 5.20
CA ALA A 52 0.90 -1.14 6.53
C ALA A 52 1.84 -1.65 7.65
N ASN A 53 3.15 -1.67 7.39
CA ASN A 53 4.16 -2.09 8.36
C ASN A 53 4.27 -1.07 9.51
N THR A 54 4.22 -1.57 10.76
CA THR A 54 4.34 -0.78 11.99
C THR A 54 5.53 -1.22 12.85
N ASP A 55 6.45 -2.04 12.34
CA ASP A 55 7.56 -2.60 13.12
C ASP A 55 8.44 -1.49 13.73
N HIS A 56 8.60 -0.38 13.02
CA HIS A 56 9.35 0.79 13.48
C HIS A 56 8.68 1.55 14.65
N LEU A 57 7.40 1.28 14.94
CA LEU A 57 6.68 1.85 16.08
C LEU A 57 6.89 1.05 17.37
N HIS A 58 7.43 -0.17 17.26
CA HIS A 58 7.74 -1.01 18.40
C HIS A 58 9.20 -0.85 18.78
N THR A 59 9.46 -0.38 20.00
CA THR A 59 10.79 -0.46 20.59
C THR A 59 11.10 -1.94 20.82
N LYS A 60 12.17 -2.45 20.21
CA LYS A 60 12.69 -3.79 20.54
C LYS A 60 13.14 -3.78 21.99
N VAL A 61 12.40 -4.47 22.85
CA VAL A 61 12.80 -4.76 24.25
C VAL A 61 13.74 -5.96 24.24
#